data_AF-Q6BGS7-F1
#
_entry.id   AF-Q6BGS7-F1
#
_cell.length_a   1.000
_cell.length_b   1.000
_cell.length_c   1.000
_cell.angle_alpha   90.00
_cell.angle_beta   90.00
_cell.angle_gamma   90.00
#
_symmetry.space_group_name_H-M   'P 1'
#
loop_
_entity.id
_entity.type
_entity.pdbx_description
1 polymer ?
#
loop_
_entity_poly.entity_id
_entity_poly.type
_entity_poly.pdbx_seq_one_letter_code
_entity_poly.pdbx_strand_id
1 'polypeptide(L)'
;MSFAGRLKCYISSFLVIYAVYLLTYKCNKLDESPLEHGIETVFHPLSHHHNTLCDGLNKGVHFVNPYFETAGNYFGQHVRSHSLFKQYSVDDKLEVVRTSYYSYIHPLVIKLFEFFEVVEYHVYQHFAQQWARVQAFYSSQIAPKLA
;
A
#
# COMPACT_ATOMS: atom_id res chain seq x y z
N MET A 1 1.11 -29.40 -3.28
CA MET A 1 0.86 -28.10 -3.94
C MET A 1 1.72 -28.01 -5.20
N SER A 2 1.10 -27.83 -6.38
CA SER A 2 1.84 -27.63 -7.63
C SER A 2 2.59 -26.29 -7.62
N PHE A 3 3.64 -26.18 -8.44
CA PHE A 3 4.43 -24.96 -8.59
C PHE A 3 3.55 -23.73 -8.92
N ALA A 4 2.55 -23.90 -9.80
CA ALA A 4 1.59 -22.86 -10.15
C ALA A 4 0.73 -22.42 -8.95
N GLY A 5 0.36 -23.34 -8.05
CA GLY A 5 -0.37 -23.01 -6.83
C GLY A 5 0.47 -22.16 -5.88
N ARG A 6 1.75 -22.52 -5.69
CA ARG A 6 2.67 -21.74 -4.84
C ARG A 6 2.94 -20.35 -5.41
N LEU A 7 3.13 -20.25 -6.73
CA LEU A 7 3.35 -18.97 -7.40
C LEU A 7 2.17 -18.01 -7.24
N LYS A 8 0.94 -18.50 -7.40
CA LYS A 8 -0.27 -17.70 -7.17
C LYS A 8 -0.36 -17.18 -5.74
N CYS A 9 -0.02 -18.03 -4.75
CA CYS A 9 0.02 -17.61 -3.35
C CYS A 9 1.07 -16.50 -3.14
N TYR A 10 2.28 -16.64 -3.67
CA TYR A 10 3.31 -15.61 -3.53
C TYR A 10 2.91 -14.28 -4.18
N ILE A 11 2.34 -14.32 -5.38
CA ILE A 11 1.87 -13.11 -6.07
C ILE A 11 0.74 -12.47 -5.28
N SER A 12 -0.23 -13.26 -4.80
CA SER A 12 -1.34 -12.74 -4.01
C SER A 12 -0.86 -12.11 -2.70
N SER A 13 0.05 -12.77 -1.97
CA SER A 13 0.64 -12.21 -0.75
C SER A 13 1.42 -10.93 -1.03
N PHE A 14 2.20 -10.90 -2.11
CA PHE A 14 2.92 -9.69 -2.53
C PHE A 14 1.96 -8.53 -2.82
N LEU A 15 0.89 -8.78 -3.58
CA LEU A 15 -0.10 -7.76 -3.90
C LEU A 15 -0.79 -7.22 -2.64
N VAL A 16 -1.11 -8.08 -1.68
CA VAL A 16 -1.71 -7.67 -0.41
C VAL A 16 -0.74 -6.80 0.39
N ILE A 17 0.51 -7.23 0.54
CA ILE A 17 1.54 -6.46 1.24
C ILE A 17 1.76 -5.10 0.56
N TYR A 18 1.80 -5.09 -0.77
CA TYR A 18 1.99 -3.87 -1.54
C TYR A 18 0.79 -2.91 -1.45
N ALA A 19 -0.44 -3.42 -1.43
CA ALA A 19 -1.64 -2.61 -1.20
C ALA A 19 -1.64 -1.99 0.20
N VAL A 20 -1.21 -2.74 1.22
CA VAL A 20 -1.06 -2.23 2.60
C VAL A 20 0.02 -1.14 2.67
N TYR A 21 1.16 -1.35 2.02
CA TYR A 21 2.22 -0.34 1.89
C TYR A 21 1.69 0.95 1.24
N LEU A 22 0.97 0.83 0.12
CA LEU A 22 0.38 1.99 -0.55
C LEU A 22 -0.61 2.72 0.37
N LEU A 23 -1.60 2.03 0.92
CA LEU A 23 -2.65 2.63 1.75
C LEU A 23 -2.12 3.24 3.07
N THR A 24 -1.19 2.56 3.73
CA THR A 24 -0.74 2.95 5.08
C THR A 24 0.34 4.02 5.03
N TYR A 25 1.16 4.02 3.97
CA TYR A 25 2.38 4.81 3.91
C TYR A 25 2.42 5.73 2.69
N LYS A 26 2.35 5.17 1.47
CA LYS A 26 2.59 5.97 0.26
C LYS A 26 1.49 6.99 -0.04
N CYS A 27 0.22 6.58 0.05
CA CYS A 27 -0.91 7.45 -0.22
C CYS A 27 -1.03 8.58 0.81
N ASN A 28 -0.83 8.28 2.10
CA ASN A 28 -0.80 9.31 3.16
C ASN A 28 0.32 10.33 2.94
N LYS A 29 1.53 9.87 2.57
CA LYS A 29 2.63 10.77 2.21
C LYS A 29 2.33 11.63 0.97
N LEU A 30 1.60 11.11 -0.01
CA LEU A 30 1.23 11.85 -1.22
C LEU A 30 0.15 12.92 -0.94
N ASP A 31 -0.83 12.62 -0.08
CA ASP A 31 -1.90 13.55 0.31
C ASP A 31 -1.39 14.70 1.19
N GLU A 32 -0.39 14.47 2.05
CA GLU A 32 0.23 15.51 2.90
C GLU A 32 1.18 16.45 2.13
N SER A 33 1.51 16.15 0.86
CA SER A 33 2.63 16.75 0.12
C SER A 33 2.34 17.83 -0.95
N PRO A 34 1.33 18.72 -0.88
CA PRO A 34 1.28 19.83 -1.84
C PRO A 34 2.34 20.92 -1.58
N LEU A 35 2.79 21.11 -0.33
CA LEU A 35 3.57 22.33 0.04
C LEU A 35 4.94 22.08 0.70
N GLU A 36 5.16 20.97 1.42
CA GLU A 36 6.45 20.72 2.13
C GLU A 36 7.46 19.85 1.35
N HIS A 37 7.00 19.07 0.35
CA HIS A 37 7.83 18.08 -0.37
C HIS A 37 7.92 18.34 -1.88
N GLY A 38 7.80 19.59 -2.32
CA GLY A 38 7.96 19.99 -3.73
C GLY A 38 9.33 19.61 -4.34
N ILE A 39 10.28 19.17 -3.50
CA ILE A 39 11.59 18.68 -3.91
C ILE A 39 11.61 17.14 -3.97
N GLU A 40 10.94 16.41 -3.06
CA GLU A 40 10.95 14.93 -3.03
C GLU A 40 9.95 14.28 -4.00
N THR A 41 8.81 14.93 -4.28
CA THR A 41 7.84 14.48 -5.28
C THR A 41 8.42 14.44 -6.70
N VAL A 42 9.54 15.13 -6.94
CA VAL A 42 10.29 15.12 -8.20
C VAL A 42 11.23 13.89 -8.31
N PHE A 43 11.57 13.20 -7.21
CA PHE A 43 12.63 12.18 -7.23
C PHE A 43 12.16 10.73 -7.43
N HIS A 44 10.87 10.41 -7.23
CA HIS A 44 10.36 9.06 -7.54
C HIS A 44 9.68 9.02 -8.91
N PRO A 45 10.25 8.31 -9.90
CA PRO A 45 9.72 8.25 -11.28
C PRO A 45 8.37 7.51 -11.39
N LEU A 46 7.84 7.02 -10.27
CA LEU A 46 6.58 6.28 -10.15
C LEU A 46 5.45 7.11 -9.52
N SER A 47 5.67 8.37 -9.15
CA SER A 47 4.68 9.22 -8.46
C SER A 47 3.33 9.27 -9.18
N HIS A 48 3.32 9.37 -10.51
CA HIS A 48 2.08 9.32 -11.32
C HIS A 48 1.36 7.96 -11.21
N HIS A 49 2.11 6.86 -11.19
CA HIS A 49 1.55 5.52 -11.04
C HIS A 49 1.02 5.29 -9.62
N HIS A 50 1.72 5.79 -8.60
CA HIS A 50 1.27 5.73 -7.22
C HIS A 50 0.00 6.54 -7.00
N ASN A 51 -0.12 7.76 -7.55
CA ASN A 51 -1.36 8.55 -7.49
C ASN A 51 -2.56 7.79 -8.07
N THR A 52 -2.39 7.21 -9.27
CA THR A 52 -3.47 6.44 -9.92
C THR A 52 -3.87 5.21 -9.09
N LEU A 53 -2.88 4.52 -8.50
CA LEU A 53 -3.13 3.37 -7.64
C LEU A 53 -3.78 3.77 -6.32
N CYS A 54 -3.37 4.89 -5.72
CA CYS A 54 -3.99 5.46 -4.53
C CYS A 54 -5.44 5.83 -4.77
N ASP A 55 -5.76 6.49 -5.88
CA ASP A 55 -7.14 6.79 -6.27
C ASP A 55 -7.99 5.52 -6.41
N GLY A 56 -7.43 4.49 -7.04
CA GLY A 56 -8.10 3.19 -7.18
C GLY A 56 -8.34 2.50 -5.85
N LEU A 57 -7.33 2.49 -4.97
CA LEU A 57 -7.42 1.91 -3.63
C LEU A 57 -8.41 2.68 -2.76
N ASN A 58 -8.39 4.02 -2.78
CA ASN A 58 -9.32 4.86 -2.04
C ASN A 58 -10.77 4.63 -2.49
N LYS A 59 -11.03 4.50 -3.81
CA LYS A 59 -12.36 4.09 -4.31
C LYS A 59 -12.78 2.73 -3.76
N GLY A 60 -11.86 1.77 -3.69
CA GLY A 60 -12.10 0.46 -3.09
C GLY A 60 -12.45 0.56 -1.60
N VAL A 61 -11.70 1.38 -0.84
CA VAL A 61 -11.98 1.66 0.58
C VAL A 61 -13.37 2.28 0.74
N HIS A 62 -13.71 3.30 -0.06
CA HIS A 62 -15.04 3.92 -0.02
C HIS A 62 -16.17 2.96 -0.34
N PHE A 63 -15.95 2.02 -1.26
CA PHE A 63 -16.93 0.99 -1.59
C PHE A 63 -17.18 0.02 -0.42
N VAL A 64 -16.12 -0.37 0.32
CA VAL A 64 -16.27 -1.31 1.45
C VAL A 64 -16.68 -0.63 2.75
N ASN A 65 -16.39 0.66 2.91
CA ASN A 65 -16.66 1.43 4.12
C ASN A 65 -18.11 1.31 4.65
N PRO A 66 -19.18 1.40 3.83
CA PRO A 66 -20.55 1.24 4.34
C PRO A 66 -20.83 -0.14 4.97
N TYR A 67 -20.15 -1.20 4.51
CA TYR A 67 -20.26 -2.53 5.12
C TYR A 67 -19.55 -2.58 6.48
N PHE A 68 -18.39 -1.93 6.59
CA PHE A 68 -17.68 -1.78 7.86
C PHE A 68 -18.50 -0.97 8.87
N GLU A 69 -19.14 0.11 8.44
CA GLU A 69 -20.03 0.91 9.28
C GLU A 69 -21.23 0.09 9.76
N THR A 70 -21.82 -0.72 8.88
CA THR A 70 -22.92 -1.63 9.24
C THR A 70 -22.49 -2.65 10.28
N ALA A 71 -21.33 -3.29 10.08
CA ALA A 71 -20.77 -4.23 11.05
C ALA A 71 -20.41 -3.55 12.38
N GLY A 72 -19.83 -2.34 12.31
CA GLY A 72 -19.49 -1.52 13.48
C GLY A 72 -20.73 -1.15 14.29
N ASN A 73 -21.82 -0.77 13.63
CA ASN A 73 -23.10 -0.48 14.27
C ASN A 73 -23.69 -1.72 14.94
N TYR A 74 -23.64 -2.88 14.29
CA TYR A 74 -24.06 -4.15 14.90
C TYR A 74 -23.25 -4.47 16.15
N PHE A 75 -21.92 -4.35 16.06
CA PHE A 75 -21.00 -4.61 17.17
C PHE A 75 -21.21 -3.62 18.33
N GLY A 76 -21.46 -2.35 18.02
CA GLY A 76 -21.79 -1.32 18.99
C GLY A 76 -23.08 -1.63 19.75
N GLN A 77 -24.14 -2.01 19.02
CA GLN A 77 -25.46 -2.26 19.59
C GLN A 77 -25.57 -3.57 20.37
N HIS A 78 -24.82 -4.60 20.01
CA HIS A 78 -24.97 -5.94 20.59
C HIS A 78 -23.79 -6.41 21.44
N VAL A 79 -22.56 -6.02 21.10
CA VAL A 79 -21.35 -6.50 21.78
C VAL A 79 -20.88 -5.46 22.80
N ARG A 80 -20.65 -4.22 22.37
CA ARG A 80 -20.19 -3.14 23.27
C ARG A 80 -21.24 -2.74 24.31
N SER A 81 -22.52 -2.91 24.00
CA SER A 81 -23.62 -2.63 24.91
C SER A 81 -23.76 -3.67 26.04
N HIS A 82 -23.22 -4.88 25.84
CA HIS A 82 -23.37 -6.01 26.75
C HIS A 82 -22.68 -5.74 28.11
N SER A 83 -23.33 -6.16 29.20
CA SER A 83 -22.88 -5.89 30.57
C SER A 83 -21.46 -6.41 30.83
N LEU A 84 -21.15 -7.63 30.38
CA LEU A 84 -19.80 -8.21 30.48
C LEU A 84 -18.74 -7.39 29.75
N PHE A 85 -19.05 -6.84 28.58
CA PHE A 85 -18.09 -6.04 27.80
C PHE A 85 -17.67 -4.77 28.57
N LYS A 86 -18.65 -4.11 29.20
CA LYS A 86 -18.43 -2.95 30.06
C LYS A 86 -17.74 -3.34 31.37
N GLN A 87 -18.16 -4.44 31.99
CA GLN A 87 -17.59 -4.92 33.25
C GLN A 87 -16.10 -5.25 33.14
N TYR A 88 -15.66 -5.76 32.00
CA TYR A 88 -14.26 -6.11 31.77
C TYR A 88 -13.41 -4.98 31.17
N SER A 89 -13.96 -3.77 31.02
CA SER A 89 -13.29 -2.60 30.41
C SER A 89 -12.59 -2.98 29.10
N VAL A 90 -13.31 -3.69 28.22
CA VAL A 90 -12.70 -4.23 26.99
C VAL A 90 -12.25 -3.11 26.06
N ASP A 91 -12.98 -1.98 25.99
CA ASP A 91 -12.55 -0.82 25.20
C ASP A 91 -11.21 -0.25 25.72
N ASP A 92 -11.05 -0.09 27.04
CA ASP A 92 -9.80 0.40 27.64
C ASP A 92 -8.61 -0.54 27.32
N LYS A 93 -8.84 -1.86 27.37
CA LYS A 93 -7.81 -2.85 27.02
C LYS A 93 -7.46 -2.81 25.55
N LEU A 94 -8.45 -2.67 24.67
CA LEU A 94 -8.23 -2.50 23.23
C LEU A 94 -7.45 -1.21 22.95
N GLU A 95 -7.71 -0.13 23.69
CA GLU A 95 -6.98 1.13 23.56
C GLU A 95 -5.52 1.00 24.01
N VAL A 96 -5.24 0.25 25.08
CA VAL A 96 -3.86 -0.03 25.51
C VAL A 96 -3.11 -0.84 24.44
N VAL A 97 -3.76 -1.85 23.85
CA VAL A 97 -3.15 -2.64 22.76
C VAL A 97 -2.91 -1.76 21.53
N ARG A 98 -3.89 -0.93 21.16
CA ARG A 98 -3.78 0.01 20.05
C ARG A 98 -2.62 0.99 20.27
N THR A 99 -2.57 1.61 21.45
CA THR A 99 -1.50 2.54 21.82
C THR A 99 -0.15 1.86 21.78
N SER A 100 -0.03 0.66 22.35
CA SER A 100 1.21 -0.12 22.32
C SER A 100 1.64 -0.46 20.89
N TYR A 101 0.69 -0.82 20.03
CA TYR A 101 0.97 -1.03 18.61
C TYR A 101 1.53 0.23 17.96
N TYR A 102 0.88 1.39 18.14
CA TYR A 102 1.33 2.65 17.55
C TYR A 102 2.65 3.15 18.13
N SER A 103 2.95 2.87 19.40
CA SER A 103 4.21 3.27 20.02
C SER A 103 5.40 2.40 19.61
N TYR A 104 5.21 1.09 19.44
CA TYR A 104 6.32 0.15 19.28
C TYR A 104 6.38 -0.52 17.91
N ILE A 105 5.24 -0.92 17.37
CA ILE A 105 5.18 -1.72 16.13
C ILE A 105 5.07 -0.81 14.91
N HIS A 106 4.21 0.21 14.99
CA HIS A 106 3.99 1.12 13.88
C HIS A 106 5.28 1.78 13.36
N PRO A 107 6.21 2.29 14.20
CA PRO A 107 7.46 2.87 13.71
C PRO A 107 8.34 1.84 12.98
N LEU A 108 8.32 0.58 13.39
CA LEU A 108 9.07 -0.50 12.71
C LEU A 108 8.45 -0.81 11.35
N VAL A 109 7.13 -0.82 11.26
CA VAL A 109 6.39 -1.00 10.00
C VAL A 109 6.69 0.14 9.04
N ILE A 110 6.72 1.38 9.52
CA ILE A 110 7.09 2.56 8.72
C ILE A 110 8.52 2.44 8.19
N LYS A 111 9.49 2.05 9.03
CA LYS A 111 10.88 1.80 8.59
C LYS A 111 10.99 0.68 7.55
N LEU A 112 10.18 -0.37 7.66
CA LEU A 112 10.13 -1.42 6.65
C LEU A 112 9.59 -0.88 5.31
N PHE A 113 8.60 0.00 5.36
CA PHE A 113 8.04 0.67 4.17
C PHE A 113 9.01 1.66 3.52
N GLU A 114 9.84 2.35 4.29
CA GLU A 114 10.98 3.13 3.75
C GLU A 114 11.94 2.25 2.95
N PHE A 115 12.22 1.03 3.44
CA PHE A 115 13.06 0.10 2.69
C PHE A 115 12.40 -0.36 1.37
N PHE A 116 11.08 -0.54 1.36
CA PHE A 116 10.34 -0.84 0.13
C PHE A 116 10.49 0.26 -0.93
N GLU A 117 10.53 1.54 -0.55
CA GLU A 117 10.77 2.65 -1.49
C GLU A 117 12.12 2.52 -2.19
N VAL A 118 13.18 2.22 -1.42
CA VAL A 118 14.53 2.05 -1.96
C VAL A 118 14.59 0.86 -2.92
N VAL A 119 13.97 -0.26 -2.55
CA VAL A 119 13.89 -1.45 -3.41
C VAL A 119 13.12 -1.14 -4.68
N GLU A 120 11.97 -0.48 -4.58
CA GLU A 120 11.13 -0.10 -5.71
C GLU A 120 11.90 0.80 -6.69
N TYR A 121 12.65 1.77 -6.18
CA TYR A 121 13.50 2.64 -6.99
C TYR A 121 14.53 1.84 -7.79
N HIS A 122 15.27 0.94 -7.15
CA HIS A 122 16.29 0.14 -7.84
C HIS A 122 15.67 -0.85 -8.84
N VAL A 123 14.53 -1.46 -8.51
CA VAL A 123 13.79 -2.32 -9.43
C VAL A 123 13.37 -1.52 -10.65
N TYR A 124 12.79 -0.33 -10.47
CA TYR A 124 12.42 0.54 -11.57
C TYR A 124 13.62 0.91 -12.44
N GLN A 125 14.74 1.34 -11.85
CA GLN A 125 15.95 1.67 -12.59
C GLN A 125 16.43 0.49 -13.45
N HIS A 126 16.47 -0.71 -12.88
CA HIS A 126 16.86 -1.91 -13.62
C HIS A 126 15.91 -2.20 -14.78
N PHE A 127 14.60 -2.14 -14.56
CA PHE A 127 13.61 -2.35 -15.60
C PHE A 127 13.70 -1.28 -16.70
N ALA A 128 13.85 0.00 -16.34
CA ALA A 128 14.00 1.09 -17.29
C ALA A 128 15.25 0.91 -18.17
N GLN A 129 16.37 0.51 -17.57
CA GLN A 129 17.60 0.20 -18.32
C GLN A 129 17.43 -0.98 -19.27
N GLN A 130 16.78 -2.07 -18.85
CA GLN A 130 16.53 -3.20 -19.75
C GLN A 130 15.54 -2.82 -20.85
N TRP A 131 14.50 -2.06 -20.53
CA TRP A 131 13.53 -1.58 -21.51
C TRP A 131 14.19 -0.69 -22.56
N ALA A 132 15.06 0.24 -22.15
CA ALA A 132 15.81 1.08 -23.07
C ALA A 132 16.68 0.25 -24.04
N ARG A 133 17.29 -0.85 -23.56
CA ARG A 133 18.04 -1.79 -24.41
C ARG A 133 17.14 -2.51 -25.40
N VAL A 134 15.98 -3.00 -24.96
CA VAL A 134 14.99 -3.65 -25.82
C VAL A 134 14.45 -2.69 -26.87
N GLN A 135 14.15 -1.45 -26.48
CA GLN A 135 13.66 -0.42 -27.37
C GLN A 135 14.72 0.00 -28.40
N ALA A 136 15.99 0.12 -27.99
CA ALA A 136 17.11 0.37 -28.90
C ALA A 136 17.34 -0.80 -29.88
N PHE A 137 17.17 -2.04 -29.43
CA PHE A 137 17.19 -3.21 -30.31
C PHE A 137 16.03 -3.18 -31.32
N TYR A 138 14.81 -2.90 -30.85
CA TYR A 138 13.63 -2.81 -31.71
C TYR A 138 13.78 -1.69 -32.75
N SER A 139 14.22 -0.50 -32.36
CA SER A 139 14.39 0.63 -33.28
C SER A 139 15.53 0.42 -34.28
N SER A 140 16.58 -0.31 -33.91
CA SER A 140 17.73 -0.57 -34.81
C SER A 140 17.54 -1.77 -35.74
N GLN A 141 16.80 -2.80 -35.32
CA GLN A 141 16.69 -4.08 -36.04
C GLN A 141 15.32 -4.34 -36.64
N ILE A 142 14.25 -3.77 -36.08
CA ILE A 142 12.86 -4.16 -36.41
C ILE A 142 12.07 -2.99 -37.01
N ALA A 143 12.27 -1.76 -36.53
CA ALA A 143 11.58 -0.61 -37.09
C ALA A 143 12.01 -0.38 -38.56
N PRO A 144 11.05 -0.24 -39.51
CA PRO A 144 11.40 0.05 -40.88
C PRO A 144 12.12 1.40 -40.93
N LYS A 145 13.35 1.40 -41.46
CA LYS A 145 14.03 2.64 -41.78
C LYS A 145 13.20 3.32 -42.87
N LEU A 146 12.57 4.45 -42.53
CA LEU A 146 11.98 5.33 -43.53
C LEU A 146 13.12 5.76 -44.46
N ALA A 147 13.13 5.17 -45.65
CA ALA A 147 14.00 5.53 -46.76
C ALA A 147 13.48 6.81 -47.41
#